data_AF-A0A9W6LV50-F1
#
_entry.id   AF-A0A9W6LV50-F1
#
_cell.length_a   1.000
_cell.length_b   1.000
_cell.length_c   1.000
_cell.angle_alpha   90.00
_cell.angle_beta   90.00
_cell.angle_gamma   90.00
#
_symmetry.space_group_name_H-M   'P 1'
#
loop_
_entity.id
_entity.type
_entity.pdbx_description
1 polymer ?
#
loop_
_entity_poly.entity_id
_entity_poly.type
_entity_poly.pdbx_seq_one_letter_code
_entity_poly.pdbx_strand_id
1 'polypeptide(L)'
;MADLIKFPAKPRSRHARRAYQVHRLAPSGGVVATSIITARDDGDAKRQAKGLIAGHHAELWAGSRLVTVLGAFDFPIATAIRALADQPKSEG
;
A
#
# COMPACT_ATOMS: atom_id res chain seq x y z
N MET A 1 -35.72 15.34 1.37
CA MET A 1 -35.31 15.42 -0.04
C MET A 1 -33.79 15.52 -0.04
N ALA A 2 -33.08 14.43 -0.38
CA ALA A 2 -31.62 14.36 -0.27
C ALA A 2 -30.99 14.62 -1.64
N ASP A 3 -30.09 15.60 -1.70
CA ASP A 3 -29.42 16.01 -2.93
C ASP A 3 -28.28 15.02 -3.25
N LEU A 4 -28.35 14.37 -4.41
CA LEU A 4 -27.36 13.40 -4.85
C LEU A 4 -26.12 14.14 -5.36
N ILE A 5 -25.06 14.21 -4.54
CA ILE A 5 -23.78 14.78 -4.96
C ILE A 5 -23.20 13.90 -6.09
N LYS A 6 -23.33 14.37 -7.34
CA LYS A 6 -22.69 13.74 -8.50
C LYS A 6 -21.21 14.10 -8.51
N PHE A 7 -20.36 13.17 -8.11
CA PHE A 7 -18.93 13.27 -8.31
C PHE A 7 -18.63 13.19 -9.82
N PRO A 8 -17.96 14.19 -10.42
CA PRO A 8 -17.59 14.11 -11.82
C PRO A 8 -16.52 13.04 -11.99
N ALA A 9 -16.92 11.86 -12.45
CA ALA A 9 -16.03 10.86 -13.00
C ALA A 9 -15.51 11.38 -14.35
N LYS A 10 -14.59 12.35 -14.33
CA LYS A 10 -13.85 12.73 -15.53
C LYS A 10 -13.17 11.46 -16.06
N PRO A 11 -13.49 10.99 -17.28
CA PRO A 11 -12.74 9.90 -17.87
C PRO A 11 -11.31 10.40 -18.03
N ARG A 12 -10.40 9.91 -17.18
CA ARG A 12 -8.98 10.26 -17.27
C ARG A 12 -8.52 9.83 -18.66
N SER A 13 -7.90 10.77 -19.37
CA SER A 13 -7.25 10.56 -20.68
C SER A 13 -6.58 9.19 -20.71
N ARG A 14 -6.73 8.46 -21.83
CA ARG A 14 -6.11 7.15 -22.06
C ARG A 14 -4.56 7.17 -21.94
N HIS A 15 -3.98 8.38 -21.87
CA HIS A 15 -2.56 8.66 -21.71
C HIS A 15 -2.20 9.31 -20.36
N ALA A 16 -3.15 9.50 -19.45
CA ALA A 16 -2.90 10.06 -18.13
C ALA A 16 -2.10 9.07 -17.28
N ARG A 17 -0.79 9.31 -17.16
CA ARG A 17 0.04 8.58 -16.20
C ARG A 17 -0.46 8.89 -14.79
N ARG A 18 -0.69 7.85 -13.99
CA ARG A 18 -1.08 7.95 -12.59
C ARG A 18 0.16 7.96 -11.73
N ALA A 19 0.14 8.75 -10.67
CA ALA A 19 1.18 8.71 -9.65
C ALA A 19 0.93 7.54 -8.70
N TYR A 20 1.99 6.81 -8.39
CA TYR A 20 2.03 5.75 -7.41
C TYR A 20 3.14 6.04 -6.41
N GLN A 21 2.92 5.65 -5.16
CA GLN A 21 3.91 5.74 -4.10
C GLN A 21 4.52 4.36 -3.87
N VAL A 22 5.85 4.30 -3.78
CA VAL A 22 6.61 3.12 -3.43
C VAL A 22 7.22 3.39 -2.06
N HIS A 23 6.75 2.68 -1.04
CA HIS A 23 7.29 2.76 0.30
C HIS A 23 8.24 1.58 0.51
N ARG A 24 9.51 1.85 0.74
CA ARG A 24 10.50 0.83 1.09
C ARG A 24 10.48 0.65 2.60
N LEU A 25 10.35 -0.58 3.07
CA LEU A 25 10.28 -0.90 4.49
C LEU A 25 11.61 -1.45 5.01
N ALA A 26 11.90 -1.13 6.26
CA ALA A 26 12.93 -1.76 7.05
C ALA A 26 12.45 -3.16 7.49
N PRO A 27 13.37 -4.06 7.87
CA PRO A 27 13.01 -5.33 8.50
C PRO A 27 12.13 -5.17 9.76
N SER A 28 12.22 -4.03 10.46
CA SER A 28 11.38 -3.68 11.61
C SER A 28 9.94 -3.26 11.26
N GLY A 29 9.60 -3.16 9.97
CA GLY A 29 8.29 -2.72 9.48
C GLY A 29 8.13 -1.20 9.31
N GLY A 30 9.12 -0.41 9.70
CA GLY A 30 9.11 1.05 9.49
C GLY A 30 9.39 1.44 8.02
N VAL A 31 8.87 2.58 7.56
CA VAL A 31 9.17 3.12 6.23
C VAL A 31 10.56 3.76 6.23
N VAL A 32 11.46 3.25 5.40
CA VAL A 32 12.84 3.75 5.21
C VAL A 32 12.87 4.85 4.17
N ALA A 33 12.14 4.66 3.07
CA ALA A 33 12.13 5.60 1.96
C ALA A 33 10.77 5.57 1.25
N THR A 34 10.38 6.72 0.69
CA THR A 34 9.20 6.83 -0.17
C THR A 34 9.59 7.47 -1.50
N SER A 35 9.24 6.81 -2.59
CA SER A 35 9.49 7.28 -3.96
C SER A 35 8.18 7.37 -4.72
N ILE A 36 8.03 8.38 -5.59
CA ILE A 36 6.85 8.52 -6.45
C ILE A 36 7.23 8.07 -7.86
N ILE A 37 6.44 7.16 -8.43
CA ILE A 37 6.56 6.73 -9.83
C ILE A 37 5.31 7.10 -10.61
N THR A 38 5.45 7.35 -11.90
CA THR A 38 4.32 7.59 -12.80
C THR A 38 4.16 6.42 -13.76
N ALA A 39 3.01 5.75 -13.72
CA ALA A 39 2.74 4.58 -14.55
C ALA A 39 1.38 4.69 -15.24
N ARG A 40 1.21 3.96 -16.35
CA ARG A 40 -0.05 3.97 -17.12
C ARG A 40 -1.17 3.23 -16.38
N ASP A 41 -0.81 2.14 -15.73
CA ASP A 41 -1.71 1.25 -15.01
C ASP A 41 -0.95 0.52 -13.89
N ASP A 42 -1.69 -0.26 -13.10
CA ASP A 42 -1.14 -0.98 -11.97
C ASP A 42 -0.10 -2.04 -12.40
N GLY A 43 -0.21 -2.60 -13.61
CA GLY A 43 0.74 -3.59 -14.12
C GLY A 43 2.07 -2.97 -14.52
N ASP A 44 2.04 -1.81 -15.18
CA ASP A 44 3.20 -0.97 -15.46
C ASP A 44 3.84 -0.48 -14.14
N ALA A 45 3.04 -0.01 -13.18
CA ALA A 45 3.51 0.42 -11.87
C ALA A 45 4.24 -0.71 -11.12
N LYS A 46 3.68 -1.94 -11.16
CA LYS A 46 4.30 -3.13 -10.56
C LYS A 46 5.66 -3.44 -11.20
N ARG A 47 5.77 -3.36 -12.53
CA ARG A 47 7.04 -3.62 -13.24
C ARG A 47 8.10 -2.58 -12.89
N GLN A 48 7.73 -1.31 -12.85
CA GLN A 48 8.65 -0.23 -12.45
C GLN A 48 9.05 -0.36 -10.99
N ALA A 49 8.09 -0.65 -10.10
CA ALA A 49 8.35 -0.83 -8.68
C ALA A 49 9.32 -1.97 -8.40
N LYS A 50 9.27 -3.08 -9.16
CA LYS A 50 10.22 -4.20 -9.03
C LYS A 50 11.68 -3.78 -9.13
N GLY A 51 12.00 -2.81 -9.99
CA GLY A 51 13.37 -2.30 -10.13
C GLY A 51 13.83 -1.44 -8.94
N LEU A 52 12.90 -0.90 -8.15
CA LEU A 52 13.18 0.02 -7.04
C LEU A 52 13.36 -0.67 -5.68
N ILE A 53 13.01 -1.95 -5.60
CA ILE A 53 13.03 -2.73 -4.35
C ILE A 53 14.47 -2.86 -3.83
N ALA A 54 15.44 -3.03 -4.74
CA ALA A 54 16.86 -3.21 -4.45
C ALA A 54 17.11 -4.18 -3.26
N GLY A 55 16.37 -5.30 -3.22
CA GLY A 55 16.51 -6.35 -2.20
C GLY A 55 15.76 -6.12 -0.87
N HIS A 56 15.00 -5.03 -0.73
CA HIS A 56 14.24 -4.76 0.50
C HIS A 56 12.77 -5.16 0.36
N HIS A 57 11.99 -5.02 1.43
CA HIS A 57 10.54 -5.05 1.31
C HIS A 57 10.01 -3.72 0.79
N ALA A 58 9.01 -3.72 -0.08
CA ALA A 58 8.39 -2.50 -0.58
C ALA A 58 6.89 -2.64 -0.81
N GLU A 59 6.15 -1.58 -0.53
CA GLU A 59 4.72 -1.50 -0.81
C GLU A 59 4.45 -0.48 -1.92
N LEU A 60 3.61 -0.86 -2.87
CA LEU A 60 3.16 -0.01 -3.96
C LEU A 60 1.74 0.47 -3.70
N TRP A 61 1.54 1.77 -3.67
CA TRP A 61 0.27 2.43 -3.35
C TRP A 61 -0.20 3.34 -4.49
N ALA A 62 -1.50 3.35 -4.74
CA ALA A 62 -2.17 4.28 -5.65
C ALA A 62 -3.10 5.18 -4.83
N GLY A 63 -2.56 6.29 -4.30
CA GLY A 63 -3.24 7.07 -3.27
C GLY A 63 -3.44 6.21 -2.02
N SER A 64 -4.67 6.07 -1.54
CA SER A 64 -5.02 5.26 -0.36
C SER A 64 -5.18 3.76 -0.64
N ARG A 65 -4.97 3.30 -1.89
CA ARG A 65 -5.15 1.90 -2.27
C ARG A 65 -3.81 1.18 -2.39
N LEU A 66 -3.58 0.16 -1.57
CA LEU A 66 -2.46 -0.78 -1.73
C LEU A 66 -2.65 -1.58 -3.02
N VAL A 67 -1.67 -1.54 -3.91
CA VAL A 67 -1.68 -2.18 -5.24
C VAL A 67 -0.98 -3.53 -5.20
N THR A 68 0.16 -3.59 -4.52
CA THR A 68 0.90 -4.82 -4.25
C THR A 68 1.91 -4.59 -3.15
N VAL A 69 2.29 -5.69 -2.53
CA VAL A 69 3.50 -5.80 -1.72
C VAL A 69 4.56 -6.51 -2.55
N LEU A 70 5.82 -6.12 -2.40
CA LEU A 70 6.95 -6.62 -3.17
C LEU A 70 8.14 -6.93 -2.26
N GLY A 71 8.87 -8.01 -2.58
CA GLY A 71 9.91 -8.53 -1.70
C GLY A 71 9.33 -9.48 -0.65
N ALA A 72 10.11 -10.45 -0.21
CA ALA A 72 9.77 -11.32 0.90
C ALA A 72 10.39 -10.73 2.18
N PHE A 73 9.68 -10.79 3.29
CA PHE A 73 10.35 -10.75 4.58
C PHE A 73 11.00 -12.12 4.77
N ASP A 74 12.31 -12.16 5.00
CA ASP A 74 13.02 -13.38 5.42
C ASP A 74 12.66 -13.80 6.87
N PHE A 75 11.78 -13.03 7.52
CA PHE A 75 11.31 -13.24 8.89
C PHE A 75 9.80 -13.46 8.90
N PRO A 76 9.26 -14.24 9.85
CA PRO A 76 7.83 -14.54 9.88
C PRO A 76 7.02 -13.25 10.02
N ILE A 77 6.30 -12.90 8.95
CA ILE A 77 5.18 -11.96 9.01
C ILE A 77 4.16 -12.59 9.95
N ALA A 78 3.68 -11.83 10.95
CA ALA A 78 2.61 -12.32 11.82
C ALA A 78 1.41 -12.71 10.97
N THR A 79 1.22 -14.02 10.74
CA THR A 79 0.20 -14.58 9.85
C THR A 79 -1.21 -14.30 10.36
N ALA A 80 -1.34 -13.96 11.64
CA ALA A 80 -2.58 -13.55 12.26
C ALA A 80 -2.31 -12.64 13.46
N ILE A 81 -3.06 -11.54 13.55
CA ILE A 81 -3.19 -10.76 14.78
C ILE A 81 -4.44 -11.27 15.48
N ARG A 82 -4.27 -11.99 16.59
CA ARG A 82 -5.40 -12.38 17.45
C ARG A 82 -5.64 -11.26 18.45
N ALA A 83 -6.85 -10.72 18.48
CA ALA A 83 -7.28 -9.88 19.58
C ALA A 83 -7.24 -10.73 20.86
N LEU A 84 -6.38 -10.37 21.82
CA LEU A 84 -6.52 -10.90 23.17
C LEU A 84 -7.82 -10.31 23.74
N ALA A 85 -8.72 -11.17 24.18
CA ALA A 85 -9.88 -10.73 24.93
C ALA A 85 -9.37 -10.05 26.22
N ASP A 86 -9.78 -8.82 26.46
CA ASP A 86 -9.55 -8.15 27.73
C ASP A 86 -10.16 -9.01 28.84
N GLN A 87 -9.32 -9.62 29.68
CA GLN A 87 -9.80 -10.24 30.91
C GLN A 87 -10.21 -9.12 31.86
N PRO A 88 -11.49 -9.02 32.27
CA PRO A 88 -11.84 -8.15 33.38
C PRO A 88 -11.10 -8.68 34.60
N LYS A 89 -10.24 -7.84 35.20
CA LYS A 89 -9.69 -8.10 36.52
C LYS A 89 -10.85 -8.22 37.48
N SER A 90 -11.08 -9.42 38.02
CA SER A 90 -11.89 -9.60 39.21
C SER A 90 -11.14 -8.95 40.37
N GLU A 91 -11.57 -7.76 40.79
CA GLU A 91 -11.25 -7.25 42.12
C GLU A 91 -12.08 -8.06 43.12
N GLY A 92 -11.39 -8.63 44.12
CA GLY A 92 -11.98 -9.49 45.16
C GLY A 92 -12.56 -8.72 46.34
#